data_AF-A0A094YTC5-F1
#
_entry.id   AF-A0A094YTC5-F1
#
_cell.length_a   1.000
_cell.length_b   1.000
_cell.length_c   1.000
_cell.angle_alpha   90.00
_cell.angle_beta   90.00
_cell.angle_gamma   90.00
#
_symmetry.space_group_name_H-M   'P 1'
#
loop_
_entity.id
_entity.type
_entity.pdbx_description
1 polymer ?
#
loop_
_entity_poly.entity_id
_entity_poly.type
_entity_poly.pdbx_seq_one_letter_code
_entity_poly.pdbx_strand_id
1 'polypeptide(L)'
;MPKIYDCFPFFNELEMLEIRLKLMDPVVDYFVICESNRTFTNHEKPRYFFENKERFLPWREKIIYVQIDDFPETHDPFQREYYQRNALLRVAAQADDDDMFIIADVDELVRPKTILEASNFDGFVTFNMPMFQFYMNLKQSDNGWSACYATRKKYLVGFENLSTARWDRTKIAADLGLKGKMLDLHNSGWHFTHLGGIERLKYKFESYSHAHDLWPSAMRKGDALKNHIISGGVVGNFKETCRFVPISYPEYPLIINDNQTYYKELGFIKDIYEAMAELQGLYKNVCQQYARLVKHENTPQEVLSWVTPQEYAHLSDITL
;
A
#
# COMPACT_ATOMS: atom_id res chain seq x y z
N MET A 1 17.85 14.10 23.17
CA MET A 1 16.72 13.18 22.93
C MET A 1 17.09 12.33 21.74
N PRO A 2 16.77 11.03 21.73
CA PRO A 2 17.02 10.20 20.56
C PRO A 2 16.30 10.73 19.33
N LYS A 3 16.99 10.72 18.20
CA LYS A 3 16.43 11.14 16.91
C LYS A 3 15.56 10.05 16.32
N ILE A 4 14.61 10.45 15.48
CA ILE A 4 13.66 9.56 14.81
C ILE A 4 13.92 9.63 13.30
N TYR A 5 14.32 8.49 12.74
CA TYR A 5 14.54 8.27 11.32
C TYR A 5 13.36 7.49 10.75
N ASP A 6 12.68 8.07 9.78
CA ASP A 6 11.60 7.45 9.04
C ASP A 6 12.11 6.93 7.69
N CYS A 7 12.25 5.62 7.55
CA CYS A 7 13.01 4.97 6.48
C CYS A 7 12.11 4.14 5.57
N PHE A 8 12.11 4.44 4.27
CA PHE A 8 11.28 3.73 3.30
C PHE A 8 11.90 3.73 1.89
N PRO A 9 11.72 2.65 1.11
CA PRO A 9 11.99 2.69 -0.31
C PRO A 9 10.94 3.56 -1.02
N PHE A 10 11.35 4.20 -2.10
CA PHE A 10 10.49 5.07 -2.89
C PHE A 10 10.43 4.62 -4.36
N PHE A 11 9.22 4.67 -4.92
CA PHE A 11 8.96 4.38 -6.32
C PHE A 11 8.44 5.62 -7.05
N ASN A 12 7.12 5.82 -7.15
CA ASN A 12 6.54 6.91 -7.96
C ASN A 12 5.34 7.61 -7.29
N GLU A 13 5.07 7.30 -6.03
CA GLU A 13 3.92 7.79 -5.27
C GLU A 13 4.19 9.18 -4.66
N LEU A 14 4.48 10.19 -5.50
CA LEU A 14 4.85 11.55 -5.05
C LEU A 14 3.79 12.20 -4.16
N GLU A 15 2.50 11.99 -4.45
CA GLU A 15 1.41 12.54 -3.64
C GLU A 15 1.33 11.84 -2.28
N MET A 16 1.62 10.54 -2.21
CA MET A 16 1.69 9.81 -0.94
C MET A 16 2.89 10.25 -0.09
N LEU A 17 4.04 10.48 -0.72
CA LEU A 17 5.21 11.03 -0.04
C LEU A 17 4.90 12.39 0.58
N GLU A 18 4.20 13.28 -0.13
CA GLU A 18 3.82 14.58 0.42
C GLU A 18 2.91 14.46 1.64
N ILE A 19 1.92 13.55 1.60
CA ILE A 19 1.05 13.27 2.76
C ILE A 19 1.89 12.78 3.94
N ARG A 20 2.80 11.83 3.70
CA ARG A 20 3.68 11.26 4.72
C ARG A 20 4.52 12.33 5.39
N LEU A 21 5.24 13.14 4.60
CA LEU A 21 6.09 14.21 5.10
C LEU A 21 5.28 15.20 5.92
N LYS A 22 4.16 15.72 5.40
CA LYS A 22 3.30 16.66 6.13
C LYS A 22 2.75 16.07 7.44
N LEU A 23 2.32 14.81 7.42
CA LEU A 23 1.72 14.15 8.59
C LEU A 23 2.74 13.93 9.70
N MET A 24 3.95 13.47 9.34
CA MET A 24 4.95 12.97 10.29
C MET A 24 6.01 14.03 10.64
N ASP A 25 6.10 15.14 9.90
CA ASP A 25 7.06 16.22 10.12
C ASP A 25 7.14 16.73 11.58
N PRO A 26 6.03 16.88 12.34
CA PRO A 26 6.12 17.39 13.70
C PRO A 26 6.88 16.49 14.68
N VAL A 27 7.08 15.21 14.36
CA VAL A 27 7.68 14.21 15.27
C VAL A 27 8.84 13.43 14.68
N VAL A 28 9.13 13.59 13.39
CA VAL A 28 10.26 12.93 12.71
C VAL A 28 11.39 13.93 12.49
N ASP A 29 12.61 13.51 12.82
CA ASP A 29 13.82 14.30 12.62
C ASP A 29 14.36 14.15 11.20
N TYR A 30 14.35 12.93 10.66
CA TYR A 30 14.86 12.64 9.31
C TYR A 30 13.95 11.69 8.52
N PHE A 31 13.72 12.02 7.25
CA PHE A 31 13.06 11.15 6.28
C PHE A 31 14.10 10.54 5.35
N VAL A 32 14.33 9.24 5.45
CA VAL A 32 15.32 8.50 4.68
C VAL A 32 14.62 7.88 3.47
N ILE A 33 14.81 8.52 2.31
CA ILE A 33 14.17 8.15 1.05
C ILE A 33 15.17 7.34 0.23
N CYS A 34 14.92 6.04 0.06
CA CYS A 34 15.78 5.16 -0.74
C CYS A 34 15.20 4.93 -2.13
N GLU A 35 15.91 5.33 -3.19
CA GLU A 35 15.41 5.28 -4.56
C GLU A 35 16.44 4.69 -5.52
N SER A 36 15.98 3.83 -6.43
CA SER A 36 16.76 3.25 -7.54
C SER A 36 16.37 3.87 -8.89
N ASN A 37 17.22 3.69 -9.90
CA ASN A 37 16.89 3.94 -11.31
C ASN A 37 16.34 2.69 -12.05
N ARG A 38 16.04 1.61 -11.33
CA ARG A 38 15.46 0.38 -11.90
C ARG A 38 14.30 -0.15 -11.07
N THR A 39 13.34 -0.81 -11.70
CA THR A 39 12.27 -1.56 -11.03
C THR A 39 12.80 -2.85 -10.39
N PHE A 40 12.01 -3.51 -9.54
CA PHE A 40 12.36 -4.84 -9.03
C PHE A 40 12.31 -5.91 -10.11
N THR A 41 11.62 -5.67 -11.22
CA THR A 41 11.69 -6.49 -12.45
C THR A 41 12.82 -6.10 -13.40
N ASN A 42 13.75 -5.23 -12.96
CA ASN A 42 14.97 -4.85 -13.67
C ASN A 42 14.77 -3.96 -14.92
N HIS A 43 13.63 -3.28 -15.04
CA HIS A 43 13.41 -2.27 -16.08
C HIS A 43 13.94 -0.91 -15.63
N GLU A 44 14.47 -0.12 -16.55
CA GLU A 44 14.89 1.25 -16.24
C GLU A 44 13.68 2.12 -15.87
N LYS A 45 13.87 3.01 -14.91
CA LYS A 45 12.88 4.00 -14.50
C LYS A 45 13.54 5.33 -14.13
N PRO A 46 12.82 6.45 -14.29
CA PRO A 46 13.23 7.72 -13.70
C PRO A 46 13.43 7.61 -12.19
N ARG A 47 14.28 8.50 -11.65
CA ARG A 47 14.34 8.73 -10.21
C ARG A 47 13.28 9.78 -9.87
N TYR A 48 12.03 9.33 -9.78
CA TYR A 48 10.85 10.17 -9.57
C TYR A 48 11.00 11.15 -8.41
N PHE A 49 11.55 10.74 -7.26
CA PHE A 49 11.79 11.68 -6.16
C PHE A 49 12.86 12.70 -6.56
N PHE A 50 14.02 12.24 -7.03
CA PHE A 50 15.14 13.14 -7.36
C PHE A 50 14.75 14.19 -8.42
N GLU A 51 14.03 13.79 -9.46
CA GLU A 51 13.55 14.68 -10.53
C GLU A 51 12.49 15.68 -10.04
N ASN A 52 11.79 15.36 -8.95
CA ASN A 52 10.73 16.19 -8.38
C ASN A 52 11.10 16.76 -7.00
N LYS A 53 12.38 16.73 -6.61
CA LYS A 53 12.83 17.12 -5.26
C LYS A 53 12.47 18.56 -4.88
N GLU A 54 12.31 19.44 -5.88
CA GLU A 54 11.88 20.83 -5.69
C GLU A 54 10.47 20.93 -5.08
N ARG A 55 9.60 19.93 -5.31
CA ARG A 55 8.29 19.82 -4.65
C ARG A 55 8.40 19.66 -3.12
N PHE A 56 9.54 19.15 -2.64
CA PHE A 56 9.76 18.79 -1.24
C PHE A 56 10.75 19.70 -0.52
N LEU A 57 11.03 20.89 -1.08
CA LEU A 57 11.87 21.92 -0.45
C LEU A 57 11.52 22.24 1.02
N PRO A 58 10.23 22.24 1.46
CA PRO A 58 9.90 22.48 2.86
C PRO A 58 10.57 21.49 3.84
N TRP A 59 10.89 20.27 3.40
CA TRP A 59 11.52 19.23 4.22
C TRP A 59 12.98 18.97 3.85
N ARG A 60 13.60 19.81 3.01
CA ARG A 60 14.94 19.57 2.46
C ARG A 60 16.01 19.26 3.53
N GLU A 61 15.94 19.90 4.69
CA GLU A 61 16.90 19.73 5.79
C GLU A 61 16.66 18.44 6.59
N LYS A 62 15.47 17.85 6.47
CA LYS A 62 15.11 16.57 7.09
C LYS A 62 15.25 15.38 6.14
N ILE A 63 15.30 15.61 4.83
CA ILE A 63 15.38 14.52 3.86
C ILE A 63 16.83 14.05 3.73
N ILE A 64 17.04 12.75 3.95
CA ILE A 64 18.28 12.04 3.62
C ILE A 64 17.98 11.16 2.41
N TYR A 65 18.60 11.48 1.28
CA TYR A 65 18.41 10.74 0.04
C TYR A 65 19.45 9.61 -0.11
N VAL A 66 18.97 8.37 -0.24
CA VAL A 66 19.81 7.19 -0.46
C VAL A 66 19.58 6.70 -1.90
N GLN A 67 20.58 6.91 -2.74
CA GLN A 67 20.55 6.47 -4.14
C GLN A 67 21.07 5.04 -4.29
N ILE A 68 20.37 4.24 -5.11
CA ILE A 68 20.75 2.87 -5.47
C ILE A 68 21.01 2.77 -6.97
N ASP A 69 22.28 2.52 -7.30
CA ASP A 69 22.76 2.33 -8.68
C ASP A 69 23.37 0.95 -8.89
N ASP A 70 23.42 0.16 -7.83
CA ASP A 70 24.24 -1.04 -7.67
C ASP A 70 23.38 -2.25 -7.29
N PHE A 71 22.19 -2.37 -7.90
CA PHE A 71 21.37 -3.55 -7.68
C PHE A 71 22.13 -4.83 -8.02
N PRO A 72 21.93 -5.91 -7.25
CA PRO A 72 22.58 -7.18 -7.54
C PRO A 72 22.11 -7.72 -8.90
N GLU A 73 23.04 -8.35 -9.62
CA GLU A 73 22.71 -9.10 -10.83
C GLU A 73 21.96 -10.39 -10.45
N THR A 74 20.63 -10.35 -10.60
CA THR A 74 19.74 -11.44 -10.19
C THR A 74 18.46 -11.46 -11.03
N HIS A 75 17.85 -12.63 -11.18
CA HIS A 75 16.53 -12.76 -11.80
C HIS A 75 15.39 -12.71 -10.77
N ASP A 76 15.72 -12.78 -9.48
CA ASP A 76 14.75 -12.76 -8.39
C ASP A 76 14.43 -11.30 -8.01
N PRO A 77 13.20 -10.82 -8.23
CA PRO A 77 12.85 -9.44 -7.94
C PRO A 77 12.80 -9.16 -6.42
N PHE A 78 12.64 -10.17 -5.56
CA PHE A 78 12.70 -10.00 -4.11
C PHE A 78 14.12 -9.68 -3.63
N GLN A 79 15.16 -10.21 -4.28
CA GLN A 79 16.54 -9.85 -3.94
C GLN A 79 16.82 -8.36 -4.16
N ARG A 80 16.26 -7.74 -5.21
CA ARG A 80 16.35 -6.29 -5.41
C ARG A 80 15.55 -5.50 -4.38
N GLU A 81 14.36 -5.95 -4.02
CA GLU A 81 13.58 -5.34 -2.94
C GLU A 81 14.36 -5.36 -1.62
N TYR A 82 14.88 -6.52 -1.22
CA TYR A 82 15.64 -6.70 0.00
C TYR A 82 16.90 -5.84 -0.01
N TYR A 83 17.58 -5.76 -1.16
CA TYR A 83 18.74 -4.91 -1.34
C TYR A 83 18.39 -3.42 -1.14
N GLN A 84 17.37 -2.91 -1.81
CA GLN A 84 16.94 -1.51 -1.67
C GLN A 84 16.57 -1.19 -0.22
N ARG A 85 15.86 -2.11 0.44
CA ARG A 85 15.45 -1.93 1.83
C ARG A 85 16.65 -1.95 2.77
N ASN A 86 17.55 -2.90 2.64
CA ASN A 86 18.77 -2.97 3.46
C ASN A 86 19.67 -1.75 3.25
N ALA A 87 19.65 -1.14 2.06
CA ALA A 87 20.39 0.08 1.82
C ALA A 87 19.91 1.27 2.66
N LEU A 88 18.71 1.23 3.26
CA LEU A 88 18.28 2.21 4.26
C LEU A 88 19.24 2.25 5.46
N LEU A 89 19.91 1.14 5.80
CA LEU A 89 20.92 1.10 6.87
C LEU A 89 22.22 1.84 6.53
N ARG A 90 22.43 2.27 5.28
CA ARG A 90 23.59 3.11 4.91
C ARG A 90 23.63 4.41 5.72
N VAL A 91 22.48 4.91 6.17
CA VAL A 91 22.38 6.10 7.04
C VAL A 91 22.73 5.82 8.51
N ALA A 92 22.73 4.55 8.95
CA ALA A 92 22.89 4.19 10.36
C ALA A 92 24.25 4.62 10.94
N ALA A 93 25.27 4.81 10.11
CA ALA A 93 26.57 5.35 10.52
C ALA A 93 26.50 6.80 11.05
N GLN A 94 25.45 7.55 10.71
CA GLN A 94 25.22 8.95 11.12
C GLN A 94 24.32 9.06 12.37
N ALA A 95 23.77 7.94 12.84
CA ALA A 95 22.84 7.89 13.95
C ALA A 95 23.51 7.35 15.22
N ASP A 96 22.99 7.77 16.38
CA ASP A 96 23.40 7.25 17.69
C ASP A 96 22.69 5.90 17.98
N ASP A 97 23.26 5.11 18.89
CA ASP A 97 22.78 3.76 19.19
C ASP A 97 21.35 3.71 19.74
N ASP A 98 20.92 4.79 20.41
CA ASP A 98 19.57 4.95 20.93
C ASP A 98 18.62 5.65 19.94
N ASP A 99 19.07 6.11 18.77
CA ASP A 99 18.18 6.66 17.75
C ASP A 99 17.19 5.60 17.26
N MET A 100 15.95 6.03 16.99
CA MET A 100 14.87 5.15 16.54
C MET A 100 14.77 5.18 15.01
N PHE A 101 14.68 4.00 14.41
CA PHE A 101 14.43 3.82 12.99
C PHE A 101 13.05 3.20 12.81
N ILE A 102 12.19 3.87 12.06
CA ILE A 102 10.93 3.33 11.55
C ILE A 102 11.24 2.74 10.17
N ILE A 103 10.97 1.45 9.98
CA ILE A 103 11.13 0.77 8.70
C ILE A 103 9.74 0.54 8.11
N ALA A 104 9.46 1.24 7.03
CA ALA A 104 8.15 1.30 6.40
C ALA A 104 8.24 1.24 4.86
N ASP A 105 7.09 1.17 4.22
CA ASP A 105 6.90 1.58 2.83
C ASP A 105 6.21 2.95 2.78
N VAL A 106 6.32 3.67 1.66
CA VAL A 106 5.82 5.07 1.55
C VAL A 106 4.32 5.20 1.85
N ASP A 107 3.54 4.16 1.54
CA ASP A 107 2.09 4.07 1.73
C ASP A 107 1.65 3.61 3.14
N GLU A 108 2.60 3.39 4.06
CA GLU A 108 2.38 3.02 5.46
C GLU A 108 2.49 4.24 6.38
N LEU A 109 1.43 5.04 6.46
CA LEU A 109 1.41 6.30 7.21
C LEU A 109 1.21 6.06 8.71
N VAL A 110 2.24 6.33 9.52
CA VAL A 110 2.18 6.14 10.98
C VAL A 110 1.66 7.40 11.68
N ARG A 111 0.78 7.25 12.66
CA ARG A 111 0.24 8.36 13.45
C ARG A 111 1.35 9.00 14.29
N PRO A 112 1.46 10.34 14.34
CA PRO A 112 2.44 11.00 15.18
C PRO A 112 2.40 10.58 16.66
N LYS A 113 1.20 10.37 17.20
CA LYS A 113 1.03 9.88 18.58
C LYS A 113 1.69 8.53 18.82
N THR A 114 1.55 7.58 17.90
CA THR A 114 2.15 6.24 18.07
C THR A 114 3.64 6.24 17.80
N ILE A 115 4.14 7.15 16.95
CA ILE A 115 5.59 7.40 16.79
C ILE A 115 6.19 7.86 18.13
N LEU A 116 5.57 8.83 18.80
CA LEU A 116 6.02 9.32 20.10
C LEU A 116 5.92 8.27 21.20
N GLU A 117 4.90 7.40 21.15
CA GLU A 117 4.80 6.26 22.07
C GLU A 117 5.96 5.27 21.85
N ALA A 118 6.21 4.90 20.59
CA ALA A 118 7.32 4.04 20.21
C ALA A 118 8.70 4.63 20.56
N SER A 119 8.85 5.96 20.43
CA SER A 119 10.12 6.64 20.74
C SER A 119 10.46 6.66 22.23
N ASN A 120 9.54 6.24 23.11
CA ASN A 120 9.79 6.04 24.54
C ASN A 120 10.06 4.57 24.90
N PHE A 121 10.00 3.66 23.92
CA PHE A 121 10.23 2.24 24.10
C PHE A 121 11.66 1.84 23.73
N ASP A 122 12.27 0.98 24.54
CA ASP A 122 13.59 0.39 24.26
C ASP A 122 13.41 -1.08 23.82
N GLY A 123 13.28 -1.28 22.51
CA GLY A 123 13.02 -2.59 21.94
C GLY A 123 12.53 -2.50 20.50
N PHE A 124 11.69 -3.46 20.12
CA PHE A 124 11.06 -3.53 18.80
C PHE A 124 9.56 -3.28 18.91
N VAL A 125 9.07 -2.37 18.08
CA VAL A 125 7.67 -1.94 18.07
C VAL A 125 7.05 -2.28 16.73
N THR A 126 5.96 -3.04 16.72
CA THR A 126 5.14 -3.26 15.53
C THR A 126 4.04 -2.20 15.47
N PHE A 127 3.82 -1.62 14.29
CA PHE A 127 2.71 -0.70 14.04
C PHE A 127 1.60 -1.43 13.27
N ASN A 128 0.57 -1.88 13.98
CA ASN A 128 -0.59 -2.51 13.35
C ASN A 128 -1.56 -1.43 12.86
N MET A 129 -1.95 -1.51 11.59
CA MET A 129 -2.80 -0.52 10.95
C MET A 129 -3.91 -1.14 10.08
N PRO A 130 -5.06 -0.46 9.94
CA PRO A 130 -6.04 -0.79 8.94
C PRO A 130 -5.45 -0.69 7.52
N MET A 131 -5.93 -1.57 6.64
CA MET A 131 -5.51 -1.63 5.24
C MET A 131 -6.63 -1.11 4.34
N PHE A 132 -6.24 -0.28 3.37
CA PHE A 132 -7.08 0.28 2.33
C PHE A 132 -6.42 0.02 0.99
N GLN A 133 -7.22 -0.28 -0.03
CA GLN A 133 -6.72 -0.66 -1.34
C GLN A 133 -7.48 0.10 -2.42
N PHE A 134 -6.79 0.52 -3.50
CA PHE A 134 -7.36 1.23 -4.66
C PHE A 134 -7.82 2.66 -4.40
N TYR A 135 -8.46 2.90 -3.26
CA TYR A 135 -8.88 4.21 -2.77
C TYR A 135 -8.64 4.30 -1.26
N MET A 136 -8.36 5.51 -0.78
CA MET A 136 -8.24 5.81 0.65
C MET A 136 -9.52 5.49 1.42
N ASN A 137 -10.68 5.53 0.77
CA ASN A 137 -11.97 5.20 1.36
C ASN A 137 -12.46 3.78 1.07
N LEU A 138 -11.64 2.90 0.48
CA LEU A 138 -11.98 1.50 0.22
C LEU A 138 -11.18 0.59 1.17
N LYS A 139 -11.81 0.25 2.29
CA LYS A 139 -11.19 -0.46 3.40
C LYS A 139 -11.24 -1.96 3.18
N GLN A 140 -10.09 -2.61 3.25
CA GLN A 140 -9.96 -4.06 3.17
C GLN A 140 -10.09 -4.69 4.57
N SER A 141 -9.45 -4.11 5.58
CA SER A 141 -9.45 -4.68 6.93
C SER A 141 -9.21 -3.62 8.01
N ASP A 142 -9.67 -3.92 9.24
CA ASP A 142 -9.43 -3.05 10.40
C ASP A 142 -8.02 -3.20 11.00
N ASN A 143 -7.38 -4.37 10.85
CA ASN A 143 -6.04 -4.69 11.38
C ASN A 143 -5.24 -5.62 10.44
N GLY A 144 -5.35 -5.46 9.12
CA GLY A 144 -4.73 -6.40 8.18
C GLY A 144 -3.28 -6.12 7.82
N TRP A 145 -2.64 -5.12 8.45
CA TRP A 145 -1.26 -4.78 8.11
C TRP A 145 -0.40 -4.53 9.35
N SER A 146 0.72 -5.26 9.43
CA SER A 146 1.66 -5.25 10.56
C SER A 146 3.13 -5.27 10.14
N ALA A 147 3.42 -4.97 8.87
CA ALA A 147 4.78 -5.02 8.31
C ALA A 147 5.64 -3.83 8.74
N CYS A 148 5.04 -2.68 9.04
CA CYS A 148 5.73 -1.50 9.55
C CYS A 148 6.18 -1.71 11.00
N TYR A 149 7.43 -1.37 11.30
CA TYR A 149 7.99 -1.49 12.64
C TYR A 149 8.98 -0.39 12.95
N ALA A 150 9.31 -0.21 14.23
CA ALA A 150 10.41 0.61 14.68
C ALA A 150 11.32 -0.13 15.67
N THR A 151 12.60 0.22 15.67
CA THR A 151 13.52 -0.20 16.73
C THR A 151 14.69 0.76 16.86
N ARG A 152 15.47 0.62 17.92
CA ARG A 152 16.71 1.40 18.15
C ARG A 152 17.80 0.91 17.22
N LYS A 153 18.69 1.81 16.79
CA LYS A 153 19.87 1.46 15.98
C LYS A 153 20.66 0.29 16.59
N LYS A 154 20.87 0.29 17.90
CA LYS A 154 21.61 -0.78 18.61
C LYS A 154 21.04 -2.19 18.41
N TYR A 155 19.75 -2.32 18.07
CA TYR A 155 19.14 -3.61 17.74
C TYR A 155 19.16 -3.92 16.23
N LEU A 156 19.20 -2.90 15.36
CA LEU A 156 19.26 -3.09 13.90
C LEU A 156 20.53 -3.76 13.42
N VAL A 157 21.67 -3.52 14.10
CA VAL A 157 22.98 -4.08 13.70
C VAL A 157 22.98 -5.61 13.71
N GLY A 158 22.09 -6.24 14.47
CA GLY A 158 21.92 -7.70 14.48
C GLY A 158 21.05 -8.24 13.35
N PHE A 159 20.34 -7.40 12.60
CA PHE A 159 19.41 -7.86 11.58
C PHE A 159 20.16 -8.18 10.29
N GLU A 160 20.04 -9.43 9.84
CA GLU A 160 20.57 -9.88 8.55
C GLU A 160 19.87 -9.17 7.37
N ASN A 161 18.55 -8.95 7.49
CA ASN A 161 17.73 -8.33 6.46
C ASN A 161 16.53 -7.62 7.09
N LEU A 162 16.38 -6.32 6.81
CA LEU A 162 15.25 -5.51 7.28
C LEU A 162 13.90 -6.03 6.78
N SER A 163 13.87 -6.70 5.63
CA SER A 163 12.65 -7.31 5.09
C SER A 163 12.21 -8.53 5.88
N THR A 164 13.14 -9.31 6.44
CA THR A 164 12.80 -10.45 7.31
C THR A 164 12.09 -9.98 8.57
N ALA A 165 12.56 -8.87 9.15
CA ALA A 165 11.93 -8.24 10.31
C ALA A 165 10.51 -7.70 10.03
N ARG A 166 10.09 -7.58 8.76
CA ARG A 166 8.70 -7.23 8.37
C ARG A 166 7.75 -8.42 8.44
N TRP A 167 8.24 -9.67 8.39
CA TRP A 167 7.38 -10.87 8.31
C TRP A 167 7.62 -11.90 9.43
N ASP A 168 8.85 -12.08 9.88
CA ASP A 168 9.20 -13.08 10.91
C ASP A 168 9.57 -12.39 12.23
N ARG A 169 8.61 -12.29 13.15
CA ARG A 169 8.83 -11.71 14.49
C ARG A 169 9.50 -12.68 15.46
N THR A 170 9.41 -13.98 15.20
CA THR A 170 10.02 -15.03 16.03
C THR A 170 11.54 -14.93 16.02
N LYS A 171 12.14 -14.71 14.83
CA LYS A 171 13.59 -14.47 14.71
C LYS A 171 14.02 -13.20 15.45
N ILE A 172 13.24 -12.11 15.31
CA ILE A 172 13.52 -10.84 16.01
C ILE A 172 13.46 -10.99 17.53
N ALA A 173 12.46 -11.68 18.06
CA ALA A 173 12.35 -11.93 19.49
C ALA A 173 13.54 -12.75 20.03
N ALA A 174 14.03 -13.72 19.25
CA ALA A 174 15.23 -14.49 19.59
C ALA A 174 16.50 -13.61 19.57
N ASP A 175 16.66 -12.77 18.53
CA ASP A 175 17.83 -11.89 18.35
C ASP A 175 17.89 -10.77 19.42
N LEU A 176 16.74 -10.24 19.83
CA LEU A 176 16.63 -9.29 20.95
C LEU A 176 16.97 -9.95 22.30
N GLY A 177 16.70 -11.25 22.45
CA GLY A 177 16.98 -12.02 23.66
C GLY A 177 16.43 -11.37 24.93
N LEU A 178 17.27 -11.24 25.97
CA LEU A 178 16.93 -10.53 27.21
C LEU A 178 17.18 -9.01 27.14
N LYS A 179 17.70 -8.49 26.03
CA LYS A 179 18.21 -7.12 25.93
C LYS A 179 17.14 -6.11 25.53
N GLY A 180 16.13 -6.54 24.77
CA GLY A 180 15.04 -5.68 24.29
C GLY A 180 13.68 -6.33 24.53
N LYS A 181 12.62 -5.52 24.46
CA LYS A 181 11.23 -5.98 24.56
C LYS A 181 10.52 -5.88 23.21
N MET A 182 9.42 -6.60 23.07
CA MET A 182 8.49 -6.46 21.94
C MET A 182 7.27 -5.66 22.39
N LEU A 183 6.77 -4.76 21.54
CA LEU A 183 5.55 -3.99 21.75
C LEU A 183 4.73 -3.98 20.47
N ASP A 184 3.46 -4.38 20.56
CA ASP A 184 2.54 -4.29 19.45
C ASP A 184 1.57 -3.12 19.70
N LEU A 185 1.69 -2.07 18.88
CA LEU A 185 0.76 -0.96 18.87
C LEU A 185 -0.33 -1.22 17.84
N HIS A 186 -1.58 -0.90 18.19
CA HIS A 186 -2.74 -1.04 17.33
C HIS A 186 -3.30 0.32 16.90
N ASN A 187 -4.02 0.33 15.78
CA ASN A 187 -4.54 1.56 15.17
C ASN A 187 -3.42 2.62 14.98
N SER A 188 -2.22 2.15 14.63
CA SER A 188 -1.02 2.97 14.59
C SER A 188 -0.90 3.86 13.36
N GLY A 189 -1.83 3.76 12.41
CA GLY A 189 -1.66 4.39 11.12
C GLY A 189 -2.71 4.02 10.10
N TRP A 190 -2.33 4.12 8.84
CA TRP A 190 -3.11 3.70 7.68
C TRP A 190 -2.16 3.12 6.64
N HIS A 191 -2.53 1.97 6.06
CA HIS A 191 -1.86 1.45 4.87
C HIS A 191 -2.73 1.74 3.64
N PHE A 192 -2.35 2.74 2.85
CA PHE A 192 -3.09 3.17 1.65
C PHE A 192 -2.46 2.60 0.38
N THR A 193 -2.64 1.31 0.17
CA THR A 193 -1.92 0.63 -0.91
C THR A 193 -2.64 0.70 -2.24
N HIS A 194 -1.88 0.55 -3.33
CA HIS A 194 -2.41 0.46 -4.69
C HIS A 194 -3.32 1.65 -5.07
N LEU A 195 -2.90 2.89 -4.81
CA LEU A 195 -3.62 4.09 -5.26
C LEU A 195 -3.22 4.52 -6.68
N GLY A 196 -4.01 5.44 -7.26
CA GLY A 196 -3.64 6.19 -8.46
C GLY A 196 -4.23 5.68 -9.78
N GLY A 197 -5.24 4.82 -9.70
CA GLY A 197 -6.02 4.38 -10.86
C GLY A 197 -5.37 3.27 -11.70
N ILE A 198 -6.13 2.76 -12.67
CA ILE A 198 -5.82 1.53 -13.41
C ILE A 198 -4.43 1.54 -14.06
N GLU A 199 -4.06 2.61 -14.75
CA GLU A 199 -2.80 2.66 -15.51
C GLU A 199 -1.57 2.69 -14.59
N ARG A 200 -1.60 3.47 -13.49
CA ARG A 200 -0.53 3.47 -12.49
C ARG A 200 -0.41 2.09 -11.83
N LEU A 201 -1.52 1.41 -11.60
CA LEU A 201 -1.53 0.07 -11.02
C LEU A 201 -1.00 -1.00 -11.94
N LYS A 202 -1.37 -0.98 -13.23
CA LYS A 202 -0.79 -1.89 -14.22
C LYS A 202 0.72 -1.74 -14.28
N TYR A 203 1.23 -0.50 -14.31
CA TYR A 203 2.67 -0.24 -14.26
C TYR A 203 3.32 -0.73 -12.95
N LYS A 204 2.67 -0.53 -11.79
CA LYS A 204 3.16 -1.06 -10.51
C LYS A 204 3.23 -2.59 -10.51
N PHE A 205 2.21 -3.25 -11.05
CA PHE A 205 2.17 -4.72 -11.19
C PHE A 205 3.22 -5.28 -12.14
N GLU A 206 3.80 -4.45 -13.01
CA GLU A 206 4.93 -4.81 -13.85
C GLU A 206 6.28 -4.56 -13.18
N SER A 207 6.30 -3.77 -12.11
CA SER A 207 7.52 -3.19 -11.55
C SER A 207 7.97 -3.82 -10.24
N TYR A 208 7.04 -4.32 -9.42
CA TYR A 208 7.33 -4.80 -8.07
C TYR A 208 7.70 -6.29 -7.97
N SER A 209 8.06 -6.74 -6.77
CA SER A 209 8.55 -8.10 -6.49
C SER A 209 7.54 -9.21 -6.82
N HIS A 210 6.25 -8.92 -6.74
CA HIS A 210 5.17 -9.86 -7.04
C HIS A 210 4.73 -9.84 -8.52
N ALA A 211 5.44 -9.17 -9.43
CA ALA A 211 4.99 -8.97 -10.82
C ALA A 211 4.66 -10.26 -11.60
N HIS A 212 5.31 -11.36 -11.22
CA HIS A 212 5.15 -12.67 -11.85
C HIS A 212 4.17 -13.59 -11.12
N ASP A 213 3.57 -13.14 -10.02
CA ASP A 213 2.51 -13.89 -9.33
C ASP A 213 1.26 -13.99 -10.21
N LEU A 214 0.42 -14.99 -9.91
CA LEU A 214 -0.80 -15.26 -10.68
C LEU A 214 -1.75 -14.06 -10.69
N TRP A 215 -1.98 -13.45 -9.52
CA TRP A 215 -2.96 -12.38 -9.38
C TRP A 215 -2.57 -11.10 -10.14
N PRO A 216 -1.35 -10.53 -9.98
CA PRO A 216 -0.94 -9.34 -10.72
C PRO A 216 -0.90 -9.59 -12.23
N SER A 217 -0.47 -10.79 -12.65
CA SER A 217 -0.48 -11.20 -14.06
C SER A 217 -1.89 -11.28 -14.65
N ALA A 218 -2.89 -11.73 -13.87
CA ALA A 218 -4.28 -11.76 -14.29
C ALA A 218 -4.88 -10.35 -14.39
N MET A 219 -4.61 -9.49 -13.41
CA MET A 219 -5.16 -8.13 -13.34
C MET A 219 -4.72 -7.22 -14.50
N ARG A 220 -3.56 -7.50 -15.12
CA ARG A 220 -3.06 -6.75 -16.28
C ARG A 220 -3.84 -7.03 -17.58
N LYS A 221 -4.70 -8.04 -17.62
CA LYS A 221 -5.42 -8.46 -18.85
C LYS A 221 -6.75 -7.73 -18.99
N GLY A 222 -6.93 -7.02 -20.10
CA GLY A 222 -8.18 -6.35 -20.45
C GLY A 222 -8.73 -5.49 -19.30
N ASP A 223 -10.00 -5.70 -18.98
CA ASP A 223 -10.72 -5.01 -17.90
C ASP A 223 -10.68 -5.75 -16.55
N ALA A 224 -9.83 -6.78 -16.38
CA ALA A 224 -9.79 -7.60 -15.17
C ALA A 224 -9.61 -6.75 -13.90
N LEU A 225 -8.61 -5.88 -13.86
CA LEU A 225 -8.39 -4.99 -12.71
C LEU A 225 -9.57 -4.04 -12.48
N LYS A 226 -10.13 -3.46 -13.54
CA LYS A 226 -11.26 -2.54 -13.43
C LYS A 226 -12.47 -3.24 -12.79
N ASN A 227 -12.83 -4.41 -13.30
CA ASN A 227 -13.95 -5.19 -12.77
C ASN A 227 -13.68 -5.66 -11.34
N HIS A 228 -12.43 -6.06 -11.03
CA HIS A 228 -12.03 -6.45 -9.68
C HIS A 228 -12.18 -5.30 -8.69
N ILE A 229 -11.79 -4.08 -9.06
CA ILE A 229 -11.97 -2.89 -8.20
C ILE A 229 -13.45 -2.56 -8.03
N ILE A 230 -14.24 -2.56 -9.11
CA ILE A 230 -15.68 -2.26 -9.05
C ILE A 230 -16.42 -3.25 -8.16
N SER A 231 -16.08 -4.54 -8.22
CA SER A 231 -16.67 -5.57 -7.34
C SER A 231 -16.16 -5.51 -5.90
N GLY A 232 -15.29 -4.55 -5.56
CA GLY A 232 -14.67 -4.43 -4.26
C GLY A 232 -13.70 -5.56 -3.95
N GLY A 233 -13.07 -6.19 -4.93
CA GLY A 233 -12.14 -7.30 -4.71
C GLY A 233 -10.89 -6.91 -3.92
N VAL A 234 -10.21 -7.90 -3.35
CA VAL A 234 -8.98 -7.71 -2.56
C VAL A 234 -7.74 -8.10 -3.39
N VAL A 235 -6.64 -7.36 -3.25
CA VAL A 235 -5.36 -7.71 -3.89
C VAL A 235 -4.92 -9.11 -3.46
N GLY A 236 -4.64 -9.99 -4.43
CA GLY A 236 -4.20 -11.37 -4.18
C GLY A 236 -5.31 -12.33 -3.75
N ASN A 237 -6.57 -11.89 -3.62
CA ASN A 237 -7.66 -12.70 -3.09
C ASN A 237 -8.98 -12.45 -3.86
N PHE A 238 -9.66 -13.53 -4.28
CA PHE A 238 -10.95 -13.48 -4.97
C PHE A 238 -12.15 -13.80 -4.07
N LYS A 239 -11.93 -14.19 -2.81
CA LYS A 239 -12.97 -14.62 -1.87
C LYS A 239 -13.50 -13.48 -1.00
N GLU A 240 -12.63 -12.50 -0.73
CA GLU A 240 -12.92 -11.39 0.17
C GLU A 240 -13.19 -10.11 -0.61
N THR A 241 -13.93 -9.20 0.04
CA THR A 241 -14.22 -7.89 -0.52
C THR A 241 -13.85 -6.77 0.46
N CYS A 242 -13.36 -5.68 -0.10
CA CYS A 242 -13.26 -4.39 0.54
C CYS A 242 -14.64 -3.74 0.67
N ARG A 243 -14.75 -2.79 1.59
CA ARG A 243 -15.95 -1.98 1.80
C ARG A 243 -15.61 -0.49 1.78
N PHE A 244 -16.49 0.30 1.18
CA PHE A 244 -16.37 1.75 1.29
C PHE A 244 -16.67 2.22 2.71
N VAL A 245 -15.86 3.15 3.20
CA VAL A 245 -16.03 3.80 4.52
C VAL A 245 -15.97 5.32 4.36
N PRO A 246 -16.68 6.10 5.19
CA PRO A 246 -16.58 7.55 5.13
C PRO A 246 -15.16 8.02 5.52
N ILE A 247 -14.71 9.11 4.90
CA ILE A 247 -13.54 9.85 5.36
C ILE A 247 -14.04 10.91 6.33
N SER A 248 -13.75 10.69 7.62
CA SER A 248 -14.14 11.54 8.72
C SER A 248 -13.00 11.74 9.71
N TYR A 249 -13.08 12.84 10.45
CA TYR A 249 -12.28 13.08 11.65
C TYR A 249 -13.01 12.46 12.85
N PRO A 250 -12.31 11.78 13.79
CA PRO A 250 -10.84 11.66 13.91
C PRO A 250 -10.22 10.43 13.23
N GLU A 251 -10.97 9.65 12.47
CA GLU A 251 -10.49 8.39 11.87
C GLU A 251 -9.38 8.61 10.85
N TYR A 252 -9.46 9.70 10.08
CA TYR A 252 -8.46 10.16 9.11
C TYR A 252 -7.77 11.44 9.61
N PRO A 253 -6.52 11.71 9.19
CA PRO A 253 -5.82 12.93 9.59
C PRO A 253 -6.45 14.15 8.90
N LEU A 254 -6.27 15.34 9.50
CA LEU A 254 -6.81 16.60 8.96
C LEU A 254 -6.34 16.87 7.53
N ILE A 255 -5.10 16.54 7.19
CA ILE A 255 -4.60 16.67 5.81
C ILE A 255 -5.46 15.94 4.78
N ILE A 256 -6.11 14.81 5.13
CA ILE A 256 -7.03 14.09 4.25
C ILE A 256 -8.45 14.67 4.35
N ASN A 257 -8.93 14.94 5.57
CA ASN A 257 -10.28 15.49 5.78
C ASN A 257 -10.47 16.86 5.12
N ASP A 258 -9.49 17.74 5.23
CA ASP A 258 -9.57 19.13 4.75
C ASP A 258 -9.39 19.24 3.23
N ASN A 259 -8.94 18.16 2.57
CA ASN A 259 -8.58 18.16 1.14
C ASN A 259 -9.29 17.05 0.35
N GLN A 260 -10.47 16.59 0.78
CA GLN A 260 -11.18 15.49 0.12
C GLN A 260 -11.47 15.76 -1.37
N THR A 261 -11.83 16.99 -1.74
CA THR A 261 -12.07 17.35 -3.16
C THR A 261 -10.82 17.10 -4.02
N TYR A 262 -9.66 17.57 -3.55
CA TYR A 262 -8.39 17.37 -4.23
C TYR A 262 -8.07 15.88 -4.40
N TYR A 263 -8.24 15.06 -3.35
CA TYR A 263 -7.98 13.62 -3.44
C TYR A 263 -9.03 12.85 -4.25
N LYS A 264 -10.25 13.36 -4.41
CA LYS A 264 -11.22 12.83 -5.38
C LYS A 264 -10.76 13.09 -6.81
N GLU A 265 -10.35 14.33 -7.12
CA GLU A 265 -9.84 14.70 -8.45
C GLU A 265 -8.56 13.92 -8.82
N LEU A 266 -7.71 13.64 -7.83
CA LEU A 266 -6.52 12.80 -8.01
C LEU A 266 -6.85 11.30 -8.22
N GLY A 267 -8.09 10.88 -7.94
CA GLY A 267 -8.51 9.47 -7.99
C GLY A 267 -8.06 8.65 -6.79
N PHE A 268 -7.74 9.29 -5.66
CA PHE A 268 -7.40 8.62 -4.40
C PHE A 268 -8.64 8.36 -3.53
N ILE A 269 -9.72 9.12 -3.71
CA ILE A 269 -11.01 8.92 -3.04
C ILE A 269 -12.07 8.68 -4.12
N LYS A 270 -12.87 7.61 -3.97
CA LYS A 270 -13.97 7.32 -4.89
C LYS A 270 -15.28 7.87 -4.35
N ASP A 271 -16.07 8.52 -5.21
CA ASP A 271 -17.44 8.87 -4.86
C ASP A 271 -18.32 7.61 -4.76
N ILE A 272 -19.11 7.52 -3.69
CA ILE A 272 -19.86 6.30 -3.39
C ILE A 272 -21.03 6.08 -4.35
N TYR A 273 -21.64 7.14 -4.87
CA TYR A 273 -22.74 7.02 -5.82
C TYR A 273 -22.20 6.60 -7.19
N GLU A 274 -21.04 7.12 -7.59
CA GLU A 274 -20.35 6.63 -8.78
C GLU A 274 -19.96 5.15 -8.65
N ALA A 275 -19.37 4.75 -7.52
CA ALA A 275 -19.00 3.36 -7.28
C ALA A 275 -20.22 2.44 -7.33
N MET A 276 -21.35 2.85 -6.74
CA MET A 276 -22.59 2.10 -6.79
C MET A 276 -23.14 1.98 -8.21
N ALA A 277 -23.12 3.07 -8.99
CA ALA A 277 -23.56 3.06 -10.39
C ALA A 277 -22.69 2.12 -11.25
N GLU A 278 -21.37 2.13 -11.05
CA GLU A 278 -20.43 1.21 -11.71
C GLU A 278 -20.74 -0.26 -11.35
N LEU A 279 -20.99 -0.54 -10.06
CA LEU A 279 -21.33 -1.88 -9.60
C LEU A 279 -22.67 -2.37 -10.18
N GLN A 280 -23.69 -1.51 -10.24
CA GLN A 280 -24.97 -1.82 -10.89
C GLN A 280 -24.78 -2.13 -12.38
N GLY A 281 -23.93 -1.37 -13.07
CA GLY A 281 -23.58 -1.64 -14.47
C GLY A 281 -22.89 -2.99 -14.66
N LEU A 282 -21.92 -3.31 -13.79
CA LEU A 282 -21.23 -4.60 -13.80
C LEU A 282 -22.20 -5.76 -13.53
N TYR A 283 -23.08 -5.63 -12.54
CA TYR A 283 -24.10 -6.63 -12.22
C TYR A 283 -25.04 -6.88 -13.42
N LYS A 284 -25.54 -5.82 -14.06
CA LYS A 284 -26.38 -5.95 -15.26
C LYS A 284 -25.65 -6.70 -16.38
N ASN A 285 -24.37 -6.40 -16.61
CA ASN A 285 -23.57 -7.09 -17.61
C ASN A 285 -23.42 -8.59 -17.29
N VAL A 286 -23.17 -8.93 -16.02
CA VAL A 286 -23.09 -10.34 -15.57
C VAL A 286 -24.40 -11.08 -15.83
N CYS A 287 -25.55 -10.51 -15.50
CA CYS A 287 -26.85 -11.11 -15.80
C CYS A 287 -27.05 -11.34 -17.31
N GLN A 288 -26.68 -10.37 -18.16
CA GLN A 288 -26.77 -10.51 -19.61
C GLN A 288 -25.85 -11.61 -20.16
N GLN A 289 -24.62 -11.70 -19.66
CA GLN A 289 -23.68 -12.77 -20.06
C GLN A 289 -24.17 -14.14 -19.61
N TYR A 290 -24.67 -14.24 -18.37
CA TYR A 290 -25.25 -15.46 -17.85
C TYR A 290 -26.43 -15.93 -18.72
N ALA A 291 -27.38 -15.03 -19.04
CA ALA A 291 -28.52 -15.36 -19.91
C ALA A 291 -28.08 -15.90 -21.29
N ARG A 292 -26.99 -15.37 -21.88
CA ARG A 292 -26.42 -15.88 -23.14
C ARG A 292 -25.83 -17.28 -23.00
N LEU A 293 -25.14 -17.56 -21.87
CA LEU A 293 -24.53 -18.87 -21.63
C LEU A 293 -25.58 -19.96 -21.45
N VAL A 294 -26.66 -19.67 -20.74
CA VAL A 294 -27.75 -20.64 -20.45
C VAL A 294 -28.95 -20.48 -21.37
N LYS A 295 -28.80 -19.88 -22.55
CA LYS A 295 -29.90 -19.49 -23.45
C LYS A 295 -30.83 -20.60 -23.96
N HIS A 296 -30.51 -21.86 -23.68
CA HIS A 296 -31.32 -23.02 -24.05
C HIS A 296 -32.08 -23.62 -22.85
N GLU A 297 -31.82 -23.13 -21.64
CA GLU A 297 -32.57 -23.52 -20.45
C GLU A 297 -33.95 -22.87 -20.48
N ASN A 298 -34.97 -23.64 -20.08
CA ASN A 298 -36.36 -23.19 -19.98
C ASN A 298 -36.83 -23.05 -18.52
N THR A 299 -35.91 -23.21 -17.57
CA THR A 299 -36.17 -23.03 -16.15
C THR A 299 -35.86 -21.58 -15.75
N PRO A 300 -36.74 -20.92 -14.98
CA PRO A 300 -36.45 -19.61 -14.42
C PRO A 300 -35.18 -19.63 -13.57
N GLN A 301 -34.39 -18.56 -13.67
CA GLN A 301 -33.13 -18.42 -12.94
C GLN A 301 -33.21 -17.28 -11.94
N GLU A 302 -32.88 -17.54 -10.67
CA GLU A 302 -32.92 -16.53 -9.60
C GLU A 302 -32.04 -15.32 -9.91
N VAL A 303 -30.85 -15.55 -10.47
CA VAL A 303 -29.91 -14.49 -10.87
C VAL A 303 -30.47 -13.56 -11.97
N LEU A 304 -31.50 -14.02 -12.69
CA LEU A 304 -32.22 -13.25 -13.71
C LEU A 304 -33.55 -12.70 -13.18
N SER A 305 -33.73 -12.62 -11.85
CA SER A 305 -34.99 -12.19 -11.21
C SER A 305 -36.17 -13.14 -11.47
N TRP A 306 -35.90 -14.46 -11.43
CA TRP A 306 -36.92 -15.52 -11.54
C TRP A 306 -37.67 -15.55 -12.88
N VAL A 307 -37.00 -15.19 -13.98
CA VAL A 307 -37.49 -15.39 -15.36
C VAL A 307 -36.55 -16.32 -16.12
N THR A 308 -37.03 -16.88 -17.24
CA THR A 308 -36.20 -17.67 -18.15
C THR A 308 -35.17 -16.79 -18.88
N PRO A 309 -34.06 -17.36 -19.38
CA PRO A 309 -33.08 -16.58 -20.15
C PRO A 309 -33.68 -15.82 -21.34
N GLN A 310 -34.67 -16.40 -22.02
CA GLN A 310 -35.35 -15.78 -23.17
C GLN A 310 -36.27 -14.63 -22.73
N GLU A 311 -37.00 -14.79 -21.63
CA GLU A 311 -37.80 -13.70 -21.03
C GLU A 311 -36.91 -12.55 -20.54
N TYR A 312 -35.80 -12.85 -19.87
CA TYR A 312 -34.83 -11.84 -19.44
C TYR A 312 -34.27 -11.06 -20.64
N ALA A 313 -33.93 -11.77 -21.71
CA ALA A 313 -33.41 -11.17 -22.92
C ALA A 313 -34.42 -10.24 -23.60
N HIS A 314 -35.68 -10.65 -23.65
CA HIS A 314 -36.79 -9.84 -24.15
C HIS A 314 -37.00 -8.57 -23.32
N LEU A 315 -37.01 -8.68 -21.98
CA LEU A 315 -37.20 -7.54 -21.07
C LEU A 315 -36.00 -6.59 -21.03
N SER A 316 -34.81 -7.07 -21.39
CA SER A 316 -33.56 -6.32 -21.32
C SER A 316 -33.07 -5.80 -22.67
N ASP A 317 -33.86 -5.98 -23.74
CA ASP A 317 -33.50 -5.62 -25.11
C ASP A 317 -32.13 -6.17 -25.57
N ILE A 318 -31.83 -7.44 -25.23
CA ILE A 318 -30.59 -8.10 -25.66
C ILE A 318 -30.82 -9.29 -26.59
N THR A 319 -29.88 -9.54 -27.48
CA THR A 319 -29.84 -10.73 -28.34
C THR A 319 -29.05 -11.87 -27.67
N LEU A 320 -29.59 -13.09 -27.74
CA LEU A 320 -29.03 -14.34 -27.18
C LEU A 320 -28.22 -15.17 -28.18
#